data_AF-A0A164NQP0-F1
#
_entry.id   AF-A0A164NQP0-F1
#
_cell.length_a   1.000
_cell.length_b   1.000
_cell.length_c   1.000
_cell.angle_alpha   90.00
_cell.angle_beta   90.00
_cell.angle_gamma   90.00
#
_symmetry.space_group_name_H-M   'P 1'
#
loop_
_entity.id
_entity.type
_entity.pdbx_description
1 polymer ?
#
loop_
_entity_poly.entity_id
_entity_poly.type
_entity_poly.pdbx_seq_one_letter_code
_entity_poly.pdbx_strand_id
1 'polypeptide(L)'
;MTTDRKALYAVLRIDRLNAEDTLDHVLANPGVYITVKAVYDTMEQARAEVERLNQLPVPQSGAALYFWQTTRYIPPDQPSHGGDTGSGQDRPSR
;
A
#
# COMPACT_ATOMS: atom_id res chain seq x y z
N MET A 1 -19.56 19.11 -5.83
CA MET A 1 -19.24 18.60 -4.49
C MET A 1 -17.88 17.96 -4.56
N THR A 2 -16.84 18.64 -4.09
CA THR A 2 -15.49 18.08 -3.98
C THR A 2 -15.50 17.09 -2.82
N THR A 3 -15.41 15.80 -3.13
CA THR A 3 -15.23 14.76 -2.11
C THR A 3 -13.92 15.07 -1.39
N ASP A 4 -14.00 15.56 -0.17
CA ASP A 4 -12.83 15.80 0.67
C ASP A 4 -12.24 14.43 0.99
N ARG A 5 -11.26 13.99 0.19
CA ARG A 5 -10.64 12.67 0.37
C ARG A 5 -9.92 12.70 1.71
N LYS A 6 -10.48 12.01 2.71
CA LYS A 6 -9.81 11.81 4.00
C LYS A 6 -8.41 11.28 3.73
N ALA A 7 -7.40 12.01 4.20
CA ALA A 7 -6.01 11.60 4.03
C ALA A 7 -5.77 10.31 4.81
N LEU A 8 -5.22 9.30 4.15
CA LEU A 8 -4.78 8.05 4.78
C LEU A 8 -3.26 8.02 4.85
N TYR A 9 -2.71 7.15 5.70
CA TYR A 9 -1.28 7.05 5.95
C TYR A 9 -0.83 5.58 5.92
N ALA A 10 0.04 5.23 4.98
CA ALA A 10 0.57 3.88 4.85
C ALA A 10 1.86 3.71 5.65
N VAL A 11 2.00 2.59 6.34
CA VAL A 11 3.25 2.12 6.93
C VAL A 11 3.94 1.19 5.95
N LEU A 12 5.15 1.55 5.57
CA LEU A 12 5.96 0.89 4.54
C LEU A 12 7.19 0.24 5.18
N ARG A 13 7.51 -0.96 4.73
CA ARG A 13 8.86 -1.52 4.82
C ARG A 13 9.61 -1.14 3.56
N ILE A 14 10.79 -0.57 3.71
CA ILE A 14 11.70 -0.26 2.62
C ILE A 14 12.95 -1.12 2.83
N ASP A 15 13.17 -2.06 1.92
CA ASP A 15 14.32 -2.95 1.93
C ASP A 15 15.55 -2.25 1.33
N ARG A 16 16.73 -2.55 1.88
CA ARG A 16 18.01 -2.07 1.34
C ARG A 16 18.24 -2.65 -0.05
N LEU A 17 18.71 -1.78 -0.94
CA LEU A 17 19.14 -2.17 -2.29
C LEU A 17 20.47 -2.94 -2.23
N ASN A 18 20.57 -3.99 -3.03
CA ASN A 18 21.84 -4.66 -3.27
C ASN A 18 22.75 -3.76 -4.11
N ALA A 19 24.06 -3.99 -4.05
CA ALA A 19 25.02 -3.16 -4.78
C ALA A 19 24.85 -3.28 -6.31
N GLU A 20 24.33 -4.41 -6.78
CA GLU A 20 24.00 -4.69 -8.17
C GLU A 20 22.65 -4.14 -8.65
N ASP A 21 21.79 -3.64 -7.75
CA ASP A 21 20.47 -3.14 -8.14
C ASP A 21 20.60 -1.79 -8.88
N THR A 22 20.09 -1.75 -10.12
CA THR A 22 20.00 -0.51 -10.90
C THR A 22 18.69 0.21 -10.60
N LEU A 23 18.66 1.55 -10.77
CA LEU A 23 17.45 2.34 -10.57
C LEU A 23 16.29 1.85 -11.48
N ASP A 24 16.58 1.53 -12.73
CA ASP A 24 15.56 1.02 -13.67
C ASP A 24 14.96 -0.31 -13.19
N HIS A 25 15.79 -1.20 -12.65
CA HIS A 25 15.31 -2.46 -12.07
C HIS A 25 14.40 -2.24 -10.86
N VAL A 26 14.77 -1.31 -9.98
CA VAL A 26 13.97 -0.94 -8.80
C VAL A 26 12.61 -0.36 -9.22
N LEU A 27 12.61 0.56 -10.18
CA LEU A 27 11.38 1.19 -10.66
C LEU A 27 10.47 0.22 -11.42
N ALA A 28 11.04 -0.77 -12.11
CA ALA A 28 10.28 -1.82 -12.77
C ALA A 28 9.69 -2.85 -11.78
N ASN A 29 10.30 -3.02 -10.60
CA ASN A 29 9.93 -4.06 -9.63
C ASN A 29 9.71 -3.49 -8.21
N PRO A 30 8.88 -2.45 -8.01
CA PRO A 30 8.78 -1.76 -6.72
C PRO A 30 8.28 -2.67 -5.59
N GLY A 31 7.47 -3.70 -5.91
CA GLY A 31 6.95 -4.67 -4.94
C GLY A 31 8.01 -5.59 -4.32
N VAL A 32 9.22 -5.65 -4.89
CA VAL A 32 10.37 -6.37 -4.31
C VAL A 32 11.02 -5.56 -3.18
N TYR A 33 10.93 -4.23 -3.24
CA TYR A 33 11.65 -3.32 -2.34
C TYR A 33 10.75 -2.58 -1.34
N ILE A 34 9.46 -2.45 -1.66
CA ILE A 34 8.50 -1.68 -0.87
C ILE A 34 7.31 -2.58 -0.55
N THR A 35 7.08 -2.82 0.74
CA THR A 35 5.90 -3.55 1.23
C THR A 35 5.02 -2.63 2.06
N VAL A 36 3.71 -2.59 1.76
CA VAL A 36 2.72 -1.93 2.62
C VAL A 36 2.30 -2.88 3.72
N LYS A 37 2.51 -2.50 4.98
CA LYS A 37 2.13 -3.31 6.15
C LYS A 37 0.72 -3.02 6.67
N ALA A 38 0.34 -1.76 6.67
CA ALA A 38 -0.92 -1.27 7.19
C ALA A 38 -1.22 0.13 6.65
N VAL A 39 -2.49 0.52 6.68
CA VAL A 39 -2.97 1.87 6.37
C VAL A 39 -3.77 2.37 7.55
N TYR A 40 -3.49 3.59 7.98
CA TYR A 40 -4.12 4.26 9.12
C TYR A 40 -4.85 5.53 8.69
N ASP A 41 -5.84 5.90 9.49
CA ASP A 41 -6.64 7.11 9.28
C ASP A 41 -5.92 8.39 9.69
N THR A 42 -4.91 8.30 10.57
CA THR A 42 -4.16 9.45 11.07
C THR A 42 -2.66 9.23 10.99
N MET A 43 -1.92 10.34 10.89
CA MET A 43 -0.46 10.32 10.86
C MET A 43 0.12 9.82 12.19
N GLU A 44 -0.52 10.17 13.31
CA GLU A 44 -0.10 9.79 14.66
C GLU A 44 -0.13 8.26 14.84
N GLN A 45 -1.20 7.61 14.37
CA GLN A 45 -1.31 6.14 14.43
C GLN A 45 -0.20 5.47 13.60
N ALA A 46 0.02 5.97 12.37
CA ALA A 46 1.06 5.42 11.50
C ALA A 46 2.47 5.64 12.06
N ARG A 47 2.74 6.80 12.68
CA ARG A 47 4.02 7.10 13.34
C ARG A 47 4.28 6.20 14.54
N ALA A 48 3.28 6.03 15.41
CA ALA A 48 3.38 5.14 16.57
C ALA A 48 3.70 3.70 16.15
N GLU A 49 3.09 3.23 15.05
CA GLU A 49 3.40 1.91 14.50
C GLU A 49 4.83 1.83 13.94
N VAL A 50 5.30 2.84 13.21
CA VAL A 50 6.69 2.90 12.71
C VAL A 50 7.69 2.88 13.87
N GLU A 51 7.46 3.66 14.93
CA GLU A 51 8.32 3.68 16.12
C GLU A 51 8.37 2.30 16.79
N ARG A 52 7.21 1.67 17.00
CA ARG A 52 7.12 0.32 17.56
C ARG A 52 7.86 -0.70 16.70
N LEU A 53 7.71 -0.63 15.38
CA LEU A 53 8.33 -1.58 14.45
C LEU A 53 9.85 -1.42 14.36
N ASN A 54 10.36 -0.18 14.40
CA ASN A 54 11.81 0.10 14.39
C ASN A 54 12.49 -0.24 15.73
N GLN A 55 11.74 -0.48 16.81
CA GLN A 55 12.27 -1.00 18.08
C GLN A 55 12.40 -2.53 18.11
N LEU A 56 11.80 -3.23 17.15
CA LEU A 56 11.87 -4.70 17.12
C LEU A 56 13.28 -5.14 16.70
N PRO A 57 13.85 -6.17 17.35
CA PRO A 57 15.15 -6.69 16.97
C PRO A 57 15.10 -7.25 15.55
N VAL A 58 15.99 -6.77 14.68
CA VAL A 58 16.17 -7.33 13.34
C VAL A 58 16.86 -8.69 13.46
N PRO A 59 16.32 -9.77 12.88
CA PRO A 59 16.96 -11.09 12.93
C PRO A 59 18.40 -11.02 12.38
N GLN A 60 19.37 -11.46 13.17
CA GLN A 60 20.80 -11.35 12.85
C GLN A 60 21.29 -12.32 11.76
N SER A 61 20.44 -13.18 11.21
CA SER A 61 20.82 -14.09 10.13
C SER A 61 20.72 -13.40 8.76
N GLY A 62 21.87 -12.98 8.20
CA GLY A 62 21.98 -12.66 6.76
C GLY A 62 21.45 -11.29 6.29
N ALA A 63 21.29 -10.33 7.20
CA ALA A 63 21.18 -8.89 6.97
C ALA A 63 20.24 -8.41 5.84
N ALA A 64 18.95 -8.78 5.91
CA ALA A 64 17.92 -7.93 5.33
C ALA A 64 17.85 -6.62 6.15
N LEU A 65 18.60 -5.61 5.72
CA LEU A 65 18.53 -4.26 6.28
C LEU A 65 17.30 -3.59 5.69
N TYR A 66 16.24 -3.47 6.47
CA TYR A 66 15.07 -2.68 6.10
C TYR A 66 14.81 -1.64 7.18
N PHE A 67 14.08 -0.60 6.80
CA PHE A 67 13.56 0.36 7.76
C PHE A 67 12.07 0.57 7.53
N TRP A 68 11.36 0.90 8.61
CA TRP A 68 9.95 1.25 8.54
C TRP A 68 9.78 2.75 8.39
N GLN A 69 8.89 3.17 7.51
CA GLN A 69 8.54 4.57 7.28
C GLN A 69 7.03 4.71 7.09
N THR A 70 6.49 5.89 7.38
CA THR A 70 5.11 6.25 7.03
C THR A 70 5.06 7.30 5.92
N THR A 71 4.07 7.19 5.04
CA THR A 71 3.79 8.18 3.98
C THR A 71 2.30 8.40 3.81
N ARG A 72 1.91 9.53 3.20
CA ARG A 72 0.52 9.79 2.82
C ARG A 72 0.10 8.80 1.73
N TYR A 73 -1.04 8.17 1.92
CA TYR A 73 -1.66 7.24 0.99
C TYR A 73 -2.90 7.88 0.37
N ILE A 74 -2.96 7.85 -0.96
CA ILE A 74 -4.14 8.24 -1.73
C ILE A 74 -4.65 6.95 -2.36
N PRO A 75 -5.77 6.39 -1.87
CA PRO A 75 -6.33 5.19 -2.49
C PRO A 75 -6.65 5.48 -3.96
N PRO A 76 -6.34 4.54 -4.87
CA PRO A 76 -6.78 4.66 -6.25
C PRO A 76 -8.30 4.77 -6.28
N ASP A 77 -8.83 5.55 -7.21
CA ASP A 77 -10.27 5.60 -7.43
C ASP A 77 -10.75 4.18 -7.69
N GLN A 78 -11.51 3.61 -6.74
CA GLN A 78 -12.20 2.36 -7.00
C GLN A 78 -13.13 2.63 -8.19
N PRO A 79 -13.04 1.88 -9.30
CA PRO A 79 -14.09 1.94 -10.29
C PRO A 79 -15.36 1.55 -9.55
N SER A 80 -16.30 2.49 -9.44
CA SER A 80 -17.66 2.21 -9.02
C SER A 80 -18.10 1.04 -9.87
N HIS A 81 -18.20 -0.15 -9.27
CA HIS A 81 -18.88 -1.26 -9.91
C HIS A 81 -20.32 -0.78 -10.04
N GLY A 82 -20.62 -0.22 -11.21
CA GLY A 82 -21.96 0.12 -11.61
C GLY A 82 -22.78 -1.13 -11.40
N GLY A 83 -23.72 -1.05 -10.47
CA GLY A 83 -24.76 -2.04 -10.34
C GLY A 83 -25.55 -2.05 -11.64
N ASP A 84 -25.15 -2.91 -12.57
CA ASP A 84 -26.01 -3.32 -13.65
C ASP A 84 -26.93 -4.40 -13.08
N THR A 85 -27.92 -3.97 -12.30
CA THR A 85 -29.11 -4.78 -12.05
C THR A 85 -29.84 -4.88 -13.38
N GLY A 86 -29.41 -5.81 -14.22
CA GLY A 86 -30.07 -6.24 -15.44
C GLY A 86 -31.49 -6.68 -15.13
N SER A 87 -32.39 -5.70 -15.09
CA SER A 87 -33.83 -5.87 -15.01
C SER A 87 -34.34 -5.69 -16.42
N GLY A 88 -34.68 -6.79 -17.09
CA GLY A 88 -35.41 -6.74 -18.36
C GLY A 88 -34.75 -7.52 -19.48
N GLN A 89 -35.01 -8.82 -19.52
CA GLN A 89 -35.20 -9.47 -20.82
C GLN A 89 -36.39 -10.43 -20.71
N ASP A 90 -37.54 -9.92 -21.14
CA ASP A 90 -38.75 -10.66 -21.43
C ASP A 90 -38.43 -11.85 -22.36
N ARG A 91 -38.90 -13.03 -21.95
CA ARG A 91 -38.94 -14.23 -22.79
C ARG A 91 -39.92 -14.03 -23.94
N PRO A 92 -39.57 -14.31 -25.20
CA PRO A 92 -40.57 -14.59 -26.22
C PRO A 92 -40.96 -16.08 -26.13
N SER A 93 -42.23 -16.32 -25.83
CA SER A 93 -42.87 -17.62 -26.01
C SER A 93 -42.88 -18.02 -27.49
N ARG A 94 -42.45 -19.24 -27.78
CA ARG A 94 -42.85 -20.02 -28.95
C ARG A 94 -43.11 -21.45 -28.53
#